data_AF-A0A2J7VH93-F1
#
_entry.id   AF-A0A2J7VH93-F1
#
_cell.length_a   1.000
_cell.length_b   1.000
_cell.length_c   1.000
_cell.angle_alpha   90.00
_cell.angle_beta   90.00
_cell.angle_gamma   90.00
#
_symmetry.space_group_name_H-M   'P 1'
#
loop_
_entity.id
_entity.type
_entity.pdbx_description
1 polymer ?
#
loop_
_entity_poly.entity_id
_entity_poly.type
_entity_poly.pdbx_seq_one_letter_code
_entity_poly.pdbx_strand_id
1 'polypeptide(L)'
;MTMLRRAALAALLTGLMSAGAAVFAQAPAQAPDATSAPTDAQVRELQQQVETLQKQLDQLKASPDAAARQQLMQQHWQSMQGYMGQMHDRWGMGYPWMMGHPWSMMGPGMMGGGASWPTPQGVTPDQYSQQMRDYTQRMQEQMNKIAQTTDPQERQRLMQEQWREMYQGMQTMRGRGWMWGGGMMMGPGMMGGGMMGGGMMGGGPPPSSSPLPDARSAGAKLVSTYCVQCHAAPAPSLHTAKEWSSVTQRMHIHMDSRWQSINTPTEQEMSSIVAYMQKHARQ
;
A
#
# COMPACT_ATOMS: atom_id res chain seq x y z
N MET A 1 -81.18 -64.76 19.12
CA MET A 1 -81.53 -63.89 20.25
C MET A 1 -80.27 -63.12 20.65
N THR A 2 -80.29 -61.78 20.49
CA THR A 2 -79.69 -60.74 21.37
C THR A 2 -78.31 -61.03 22.03
N MET A 3 -77.27 -60.20 21.99
CA MET A 3 -77.16 -58.73 21.93
C MET A 3 -75.72 -58.27 21.57
N LEU A 4 -75.66 -57.11 20.91
CA LEU A 4 -74.80 -55.94 21.09
C LEU A 4 -73.48 -56.06 21.91
N ARG A 5 -72.39 -55.47 21.36
CA ARG A 5 -71.98 -54.09 21.69
C ARG A 5 -70.90 -53.57 20.72
N ARG A 6 -71.10 -52.31 20.30
CA ARG A 6 -70.28 -51.51 19.39
C ARG A 6 -69.07 -50.92 20.13
N ALA A 7 -67.95 -50.73 19.41
CA ALA A 7 -67.10 -49.55 19.56
C ALA A 7 -66.22 -49.39 18.32
N ALA A 8 -66.37 -48.26 17.63
CA ALA A 8 -65.48 -47.82 16.56
C ALA A 8 -64.19 -47.26 17.17
N LEU A 9 -63.04 -47.56 16.55
CA LEU A 9 -61.78 -46.86 16.82
C LEU A 9 -61.09 -46.53 15.49
N ALA A 10 -60.75 -45.25 15.41
CA ALA A 10 -60.18 -44.54 14.27
C ALA A 10 -58.79 -45.08 13.89
N ALA A 11 -58.54 -45.14 12.58
CA ALA A 11 -57.23 -45.44 12.03
C ALA A 11 -56.28 -44.25 12.26
N LEU A 12 -55.26 -44.46 13.09
CA LEU A 12 -54.13 -43.55 13.28
C LEU A 12 -53.12 -43.78 12.14
N LEU A 13 -52.94 -42.75 11.31
CA LEU A 13 -51.86 -42.66 10.33
C LEU A 13 -50.55 -42.32 11.08
N THR A 14 -49.61 -43.26 11.07
CA THR A 14 -48.24 -43.08 11.57
C THR A 14 -47.44 -42.20 10.61
N GLY A 15 -47.21 -40.95 10.99
CA GLY A 15 -46.21 -40.09 10.35
C GLY A 15 -44.82 -40.38 10.91
N LEU A 16 -43.89 -40.83 10.06
CA LEU A 16 -42.46 -40.87 10.38
C LEU A 16 -41.92 -39.43 10.48
N MET A 17 -41.52 -39.01 11.67
CA MET A 17 -40.71 -37.81 11.85
C MET A 17 -39.23 -38.20 11.83
N SER A 18 -38.55 -37.86 10.74
CA SER A 18 -37.08 -37.95 10.66
C SER A 18 -36.47 -36.83 11.49
N ALA A 19 -35.72 -37.20 12.54
CA ALA A 19 -34.94 -36.28 13.35
C ALA A 19 -33.80 -35.69 12.50
N GLY A 20 -33.91 -34.42 12.14
CA GLY A 20 -32.80 -33.66 11.56
C GLY A 20 -31.79 -33.32 12.66
N ALA A 21 -30.55 -33.76 12.49
CA ALA A 21 -29.43 -33.31 13.30
C ALA A 21 -29.31 -31.79 13.16
N ALA A 22 -29.43 -31.06 14.28
CA ALA A 22 -29.15 -29.64 14.32
C ALA A 22 -27.64 -29.44 14.12
N VAL A 23 -27.24 -29.25 12.86
CA VAL A 23 -25.97 -28.60 12.51
C VAL A 23 -26.10 -27.18 13.04
N PHE A 24 -25.43 -26.87 14.14
CA PHE A 24 -25.19 -25.48 14.51
C PHE A 24 -24.41 -24.86 13.36
N ALA A 25 -25.12 -24.08 12.54
CA ALA A 25 -24.50 -23.20 11.57
C ALA A 25 -23.59 -22.26 12.37
N GLN A 26 -22.29 -22.47 12.28
CA GLN A 26 -21.32 -21.44 12.62
C GLN A 26 -21.67 -20.27 11.71
N ALA A 27 -22.19 -19.20 12.31
CA ALA A 27 -22.38 -17.93 11.62
C ALA A 27 -21.05 -17.59 10.92
N PRO A 28 -21.06 -17.19 9.64
CA PRO A 28 -19.85 -16.73 8.99
C PRO A 28 -19.26 -15.62 9.88
N ALA A 29 -17.98 -15.77 10.23
CA ALA A 29 -17.26 -14.75 10.98
C ALA A 29 -17.50 -13.41 10.27
N GLN A 30 -18.18 -12.49 10.96
CA GLN A 30 -18.39 -11.14 10.47
C GLN A 30 -17.03 -10.57 10.09
N ALA A 31 -16.92 -9.99 8.90
CA ALA A 31 -15.71 -9.29 8.51
C ALA A 31 -15.41 -8.26 9.62
N PRO A 32 -14.20 -8.23 10.19
CA PRO A 32 -13.87 -7.25 11.20
C PRO A 32 -14.21 -5.86 10.66
N ASP A 33 -14.84 -5.02 11.48
CA ASP A 33 -15.00 -3.60 11.15
C ASP A 33 -13.62 -3.09 10.71
N ALA A 34 -13.55 -2.39 9.57
CA ALA A 34 -12.31 -1.87 8.97
C ALA A 34 -11.56 -0.87 9.88
N THR A 35 -12.03 -0.67 11.10
CA THR A 35 -11.49 0.18 12.16
C THR A 35 -10.96 -0.60 13.36
N SER A 36 -11.11 -1.93 13.40
CA SER A 36 -10.66 -2.77 14.52
C SER A 36 -9.22 -3.26 14.34
N ALA A 37 -8.42 -3.19 15.41
CA ALA A 37 -7.03 -3.62 15.41
C ALA A 37 -6.89 -5.13 15.13
N PRO A 38 -5.81 -5.58 14.46
CA PRO A 38 -5.62 -7.01 14.21
C PRO A 38 -5.42 -7.80 15.50
N THR A 39 -6.01 -9.00 15.52
CA THR A 39 -5.80 -10.00 16.58
C THR A 39 -4.37 -10.57 16.52
N ASP A 40 -3.90 -11.18 17.60
CA ASP A 40 -2.56 -11.79 17.64
C ASP A 40 -2.40 -12.90 16.59
N ALA A 41 -3.46 -13.65 16.29
CA ALA A 41 -3.44 -14.67 15.25
C ALA A 41 -3.24 -14.05 13.86
N GLN A 42 -3.89 -12.91 13.58
CA GLN A 42 -3.71 -12.18 12.33
C GLN A 42 -2.33 -11.52 12.24
N VAL A 43 -1.77 -11.03 13.36
CA VAL A 43 -0.39 -10.51 13.38
C VAL A 43 0.62 -11.62 13.09
N ARG A 44 0.44 -12.83 13.65
CA ARG A 44 1.28 -14.00 13.33
C ARG A 44 1.18 -14.42 11.86
N GLU A 45 -0.02 -14.36 11.29
CA GLU A 45 -0.23 -14.60 9.85
C GLU A 45 0.61 -13.62 9.01
N LEU A 46 0.58 -12.32 9.33
CA LEU A 46 1.38 -11.32 8.64
C LEU A 46 2.89 -11.55 8.81
N GLN A 47 3.35 -11.93 10.01
CA GLN A 47 4.76 -12.30 10.24
C GLN A 47 5.21 -13.45 9.33
N GLN A 48 4.40 -14.50 9.19
CA GLN A 48 4.70 -15.63 8.30
C GLN A 48 4.76 -15.22 6.82
N GLN A 49 3.93 -14.25 6.41
CA GLN A 49 3.99 -13.70 5.07
C GLN A 49 5.29 -12.91 4.84
N VAL A 50 5.76 -12.11 5.81
CA VAL A 50 7.06 -11.41 5.74
C VAL A 50 8.22 -12.40 5.64
N GLU A 51 8.20 -13.48 6.42
CA GLU A 51 9.20 -14.56 6.29
C GLU A 51 9.18 -15.23 4.91
N THR A 52 8.00 -15.36 4.31
CA THR A 52 7.85 -15.91 2.95
C THR A 52 8.46 -14.97 1.91
N LEU A 53 8.25 -13.65 2.04
CA LEU A 53 8.91 -12.66 1.19
C LEU A 53 10.44 -12.75 1.29
N GLN A 54 10.96 -12.92 2.51
CA GLN A 54 12.41 -13.09 2.72
C GLN A 54 12.93 -14.35 2.00
N LYS A 55 12.23 -15.49 2.13
CA LYS A 55 12.62 -16.75 1.45
C LYS A 55 12.62 -16.62 -0.07
N GLN A 56 11.67 -15.87 -0.64
CA GLN A 56 11.66 -15.59 -2.09
C GLN A 56 12.89 -14.78 -2.55
N LEU A 57 13.36 -13.83 -1.73
CA LEU A 57 14.59 -13.08 -2.01
C LEU A 57 15.85 -13.94 -1.92
N ASP A 58 15.85 -14.93 -1.03
CA ASP A 58 16.95 -15.90 -0.89
C ASP A 58 16.99 -16.84 -2.10
N GLN A 59 15.83 -17.32 -2.57
CA GLN A 59 15.71 -18.09 -3.81
C GLN A 59 16.18 -17.29 -5.03
N LEU A 60 15.79 -16.01 -5.13
CA LEU A 60 16.23 -15.09 -6.18
C LEU A 60 17.75 -14.90 -6.20
N LYS A 61 18.39 -14.85 -5.03
CA LYS A 61 19.84 -14.71 -4.89
C LYS A 61 20.57 -16.01 -5.23
N ALA A 62 20.03 -17.15 -4.84
CA ALA A 62 20.66 -18.47 -5.03
C ALA A 62 20.53 -19.00 -6.46
N SER A 63 19.52 -18.54 -7.22
CA SER A 63 19.30 -18.99 -8.59
C SER A 63 20.38 -18.47 -9.56
N PRO A 64 21.07 -19.35 -10.32
CA PRO A 64 22.05 -18.93 -11.32
C PRO A 64 21.42 -18.58 -12.68
N ASP A 65 20.17 -18.97 -12.93
CA ASP A 65 19.51 -18.82 -14.22
C ASP A 65 18.83 -17.44 -14.37
N ALA A 66 19.20 -16.68 -15.39
CA ALA A 66 18.73 -15.30 -15.58
C ALA A 66 17.21 -15.21 -15.78
N ALA A 67 16.60 -16.15 -16.50
CA ALA A 67 15.15 -16.15 -16.74
C ALA A 67 14.37 -16.48 -15.45
N ALA A 68 14.81 -17.48 -14.71
CA ALA A 68 14.26 -17.85 -13.41
C ALA A 68 14.41 -16.70 -12.41
N ARG A 69 15.54 -15.99 -12.39
CA ARG A 69 15.73 -14.80 -11.55
C ARG A 69 14.75 -13.68 -11.90
N GLN A 70 14.53 -13.44 -13.19
CA GLN A 70 13.54 -12.45 -13.64
C GLN A 70 12.12 -12.82 -13.18
N GLN A 71 11.77 -14.11 -13.27
CA GLN A 71 10.48 -14.61 -12.80
C GLN A 71 10.33 -14.53 -11.27
N LEU A 72 11.35 -14.93 -10.51
CA LEU A 72 11.35 -14.85 -9.05
C LEU A 72 11.24 -13.40 -8.56
N MET A 73 11.88 -12.45 -9.25
CA MET A 73 11.71 -11.02 -8.98
C MET A 73 10.26 -10.56 -9.17
N GLN A 74 9.61 -10.96 -10.27
CA GLN A 74 8.20 -10.65 -10.53
C GLN A 74 7.27 -11.28 -9.50
N GLN A 75 7.52 -12.54 -9.13
CA GLN A 75 6.76 -13.24 -8.11
C GLN A 75 6.87 -12.56 -6.75
N HIS A 76 8.08 -12.23 -6.30
CA HIS A 76 8.30 -11.47 -5.06
C HIS A 76 7.55 -10.13 -5.08
N TRP A 77 7.59 -9.43 -6.23
CA TRP A 77 6.87 -8.16 -6.39
C TRP A 77 5.35 -8.32 -6.27
N GLN A 78 4.78 -9.39 -6.84
CA GLN A 78 3.36 -9.70 -6.70
C GLN A 78 3.01 -10.09 -5.26
N SER A 79 3.84 -10.88 -4.59
CA SER A 79 3.62 -11.28 -3.19
C SER A 79 3.60 -10.08 -2.25
N MET A 80 4.48 -9.10 -2.45
CA MET A 80 4.43 -7.84 -1.68
C MET A 80 3.13 -7.08 -1.90
N GLN A 81 2.67 -6.98 -3.15
CA GLN A 81 1.40 -6.31 -3.44
C GLN A 81 0.20 -7.05 -2.85
N GLY A 82 0.24 -8.38 -2.83
CA GLY A 82 -0.77 -9.19 -2.16
C GLY A 82 -0.81 -8.92 -0.65
N TYR A 83 0.36 -8.85 0.00
CA TYR A 83 0.48 -8.48 1.41
C TYR A 83 -0.11 -7.08 1.68
N MET A 84 0.21 -6.08 0.84
CA MET A 84 -0.37 -4.73 0.97
C MET A 84 -1.88 -4.71 0.75
N GLY A 85 -2.34 -5.45 -0.25
CA GLY A 85 -3.76 -5.54 -0.59
C GLY A 85 -4.56 -6.18 0.52
N GLN A 86 -4.05 -7.26 1.12
CA GLN A 86 -4.66 -7.86 2.29
C GLN A 86 -4.77 -6.87 3.45
N MET A 87 -3.69 -6.12 3.73
CA MET A 87 -3.72 -5.10 4.78
C MET A 87 -4.76 -3.99 4.50
N HIS A 88 -4.85 -3.55 3.24
CA HIS A 88 -5.78 -2.53 2.79
C HIS A 88 -7.23 -3.01 2.85
N ASP A 89 -7.54 -4.14 2.22
CA ASP A 89 -8.90 -4.65 2.08
C ASP A 89 -9.49 -5.13 3.41
N ARG A 90 -8.66 -5.71 4.30
CA ARG A 90 -9.12 -6.28 5.58
C ARG A 90 -9.25 -5.24 6.70
N TRP A 91 -8.40 -4.22 6.72
CA TRP A 91 -8.33 -3.24 7.82
C TRP A 91 -8.38 -1.78 7.37
N GLY A 92 -8.79 -1.52 6.13
CA GLY A 92 -8.85 -0.17 5.58
C GLY A 92 -7.49 0.54 5.55
N MET A 93 -6.36 -0.18 5.60
CA MET A 93 -5.05 0.45 5.67
C MET A 93 -4.77 1.22 4.38
N GLY A 94 -4.68 2.54 4.44
CA GLY A 94 -4.56 3.34 3.23
C GLY A 94 -4.42 4.82 3.50
N TYR A 95 -4.14 5.58 2.44
CA TYR A 95 -4.37 7.02 2.46
C TYR A 95 -5.87 7.31 2.32
N PRO A 96 -6.37 8.47 2.78
CA PRO A 96 -7.79 8.81 2.69
C PRO A 96 -8.41 8.64 1.30
N TRP A 97 -7.67 8.96 0.23
CA TRP A 97 -8.13 8.80 -1.15
C TRP A 97 -8.26 7.34 -1.62
N MET A 98 -7.64 6.40 -0.92
CA MET A 98 -7.75 4.97 -1.22
C MET A 98 -8.87 4.29 -0.43
N MET A 99 -9.37 4.94 0.63
CA MET A 99 -10.42 4.36 1.48
C MET A 99 -11.69 4.10 0.67
N GLY A 100 -12.31 2.93 0.90
CA GLY A 100 -13.59 2.57 0.27
C GLY A 100 -13.48 1.97 -1.14
N HIS A 101 -12.27 1.76 -1.64
CA HIS A 101 -12.01 1.13 -2.93
C HIS A 101 -11.09 -0.07 -2.74
N PRO A 102 -11.37 -1.25 -3.32
CA PRO A 102 -10.51 -2.42 -3.13
C PRO A 102 -9.12 -2.19 -3.73
N TRP A 103 -8.11 -2.85 -3.17
CA TRP A 103 -6.72 -2.74 -3.63
C TRP A 103 -6.55 -3.10 -5.12
N SER A 104 -7.38 -4.01 -5.63
CA SER A 104 -7.41 -4.39 -7.05
C SER A 104 -7.72 -3.21 -7.99
N MET A 105 -8.44 -2.19 -7.51
CA MET A 105 -8.74 -0.96 -8.24
C MET A 105 -7.68 0.13 -8.08
N MET A 106 -6.71 -0.05 -7.17
CA MET A 106 -5.64 0.92 -6.94
C MET A 106 -4.54 0.87 -8.00
N GLY A 107 -4.40 -0.23 -8.75
CA GLY A 107 -3.39 -0.38 -9.78
C GLY A 107 -3.63 0.48 -11.04
N PRO A 108 -2.70 0.51 -12.01
CA PRO A 108 -2.86 1.26 -13.27
C PRO A 108 -4.02 0.76 -14.15
N GLY A 109 -4.71 -0.31 -13.72
CA GLY A 109 -5.69 -1.08 -14.47
C GLY A 109 -7.10 -0.49 -14.55
N MET A 110 -7.31 0.82 -14.39
CA MET A 110 -8.60 1.44 -14.74
C MET A 110 -8.95 1.27 -16.23
N MET A 111 -7.99 0.88 -17.08
CA MET A 111 -8.15 0.62 -18.52
C MET A 111 -7.68 -0.81 -18.92
N GLY A 112 -8.06 -1.84 -18.16
CA GLY A 112 -8.06 -3.22 -18.64
C GLY A 112 -6.80 -4.06 -18.37
N GLY A 113 -6.99 -5.11 -17.56
CA GLY A 113 -6.19 -6.35 -17.61
C GLY A 113 -5.01 -6.46 -16.65
N GLY A 114 -5.27 -6.79 -15.38
CA GLY A 114 -4.28 -7.33 -14.43
C GLY A 114 -4.10 -6.48 -13.17
N ALA A 115 -4.61 -6.99 -12.04
CA ALA A 115 -4.80 -6.30 -10.76
C ALA A 115 -3.51 -5.98 -9.95
N SER A 116 -2.36 -5.75 -10.60
CA SER A 116 -1.11 -5.48 -9.88
C SER A 116 -0.24 -4.43 -10.60
N TRP A 117 0.37 -3.56 -9.82
CA TRP A 117 1.40 -2.63 -10.23
C TRP A 117 2.58 -3.37 -10.89
N PRO A 118 3.08 -2.91 -12.04
CA PRO A 118 4.24 -3.52 -12.69
C PRO A 118 5.49 -3.40 -11.82
N THR A 119 6.40 -4.36 -11.96
CA THR A 119 7.73 -4.34 -11.33
C THR A 119 8.50 -3.06 -11.69
N PRO A 120 9.43 -2.61 -10.84
CA PRO A 120 10.38 -1.55 -11.20
C PRO A 120 11.08 -1.85 -12.53
N GLN A 121 11.12 -0.85 -13.41
CA GLN A 121 11.83 -0.94 -14.69
C GLN A 121 13.29 -0.49 -14.49
N GLY A 122 14.21 -1.05 -15.27
CA GLY A 122 15.63 -0.65 -15.23
C GLY A 122 16.41 -1.11 -13.99
N VAL A 123 15.82 -1.97 -13.15
CA VAL A 123 16.48 -2.56 -11.99
C VAL A 123 16.82 -4.01 -12.31
N THR A 124 18.08 -4.41 -12.10
CA THR A 124 18.51 -5.80 -12.27
C THR A 124 18.01 -6.68 -11.11
N PRO A 125 17.85 -8.00 -11.30
CA PRO A 125 17.48 -8.91 -10.22
C PRO A 125 18.39 -8.82 -8.98
N ASP A 126 19.69 -8.56 -9.17
CA ASP A 126 20.65 -8.38 -8.07
C ASP A 126 20.41 -7.10 -7.28
N GLN A 127 20.27 -5.96 -7.97
CA GLN A 127 19.95 -4.67 -7.34
C GLN A 127 18.60 -4.74 -6.61
N TYR A 128 17.60 -5.34 -7.24
CA TYR A 128 16.30 -5.57 -6.63
C TYR A 128 16.41 -6.43 -5.37
N SER A 129 17.12 -7.56 -5.44
CA SER A 129 17.28 -8.48 -4.32
C SER A 129 18.00 -7.84 -3.12
N GLN A 130 19.01 -7.00 -3.38
CA GLN A 130 19.68 -6.22 -2.33
C GLN A 130 18.72 -5.21 -1.68
N GLN A 131 18.08 -4.36 -2.49
CA GLN A 131 17.18 -3.32 -1.98
C GLN A 131 16.00 -3.90 -1.20
N MET A 132 15.44 -5.02 -1.67
CA MET A 132 14.31 -5.64 -1.02
C MET A 132 14.66 -6.32 0.29
N ARG A 133 15.89 -6.84 0.45
CA ARG A 133 16.32 -7.47 1.71
C ARG A 133 16.30 -6.47 2.86
N ASP A 134 16.87 -5.30 2.67
CA ASP A 134 16.89 -4.25 3.68
C ASP A 134 15.47 -3.83 4.09
N TYR A 135 14.56 -3.84 3.11
CA TYR A 135 13.17 -3.49 3.33
C TYR A 135 12.40 -4.58 4.08
N THR A 136 12.54 -5.85 3.69
CA THR A 136 11.90 -6.98 4.38
C THR A 136 12.41 -7.12 5.81
N GLN A 137 13.68 -6.80 6.08
CA GLN A 137 14.23 -6.73 7.44
C GLN A 137 13.50 -5.69 8.29
N ARG A 138 13.31 -4.47 7.78
CA ARG A 138 12.53 -3.43 8.49
C ARG A 138 11.07 -3.83 8.69
N MET A 139 10.45 -4.49 7.71
CA MET A 139 9.11 -5.05 7.87
C MET A 139 9.07 -6.06 9.02
N GLN A 140 10.08 -6.94 9.14
CA GLN A 140 10.15 -7.91 10.24
C GLN A 140 10.26 -7.21 11.60
N GLU A 141 11.09 -6.19 11.72
CA GLU A 141 11.23 -5.40 12.95
C GLU A 141 9.92 -4.71 13.36
N GLN A 142 9.23 -4.10 12.40
CA GLN A 142 7.92 -3.48 12.64
C GLN A 142 6.85 -4.50 13.02
N MET A 143 6.81 -5.64 12.35
CA MET A 143 5.88 -6.71 12.71
C MET A 143 6.16 -7.27 14.10
N ASN A 144 7.42 -7.39 14.51
CA ASN A 144 7.78 -7.77 15.87
C ASN A 144 7.31 -6.73 16.89
N LYS A 145 7.43 -5.43 16.57
CA LYS A 145 6.89 -4.35 17.41
C LYS A 145 5.37 -4.45 17.53
N ILE A 146 4.65 -4.63 16.42
CA ILE A 146 3.18 -4.81 16.40
C ILE A 146 2.76 -6.02 17.26
N ALA A 147 3.49 -7.13 17.19
CA ALA A 147 3.21 -8.34 17.96
C ALA A 147 3.42 -8.17 19.46
N GLN A 148 4.33 -7.30 19.89
CA GLN A 148 4.60 -7.02 21.31
C GLN A 148 3.63 -6.01 21.91
N THR A 149 2.93 -5.24 21.09
CA THR A 149 1.97 -4.22 21.55
C THR A 149 0.68 -4.85 22.05
N THR A 150 0.32 -4.57 23.30
CA THR A 150 -0.94 -5.02 23.93
C THR A 150 -2.09 -4.02 23.79
N ASP A 151 -1.78 -2.74 23.58
CA ASP A 151 -2.79 -1.69 23.34
C ASP A 151 -3.36 -1.79 21.91
N PRO A 152 -4.66 -2.02 21.73
CA PRO A 152 -5.27 -2.12 20.41
C PRO A 152 -5.18 -0.82 19.60
N GLN A 153 -5.23 0.36 20.22
CA GLN A 153 -5.11 1.63 19.47
C GLN A 153 -3.70 1.82 18.93
N GLU A 154 -2.69 1.58 19.76
CA GLU A 154 -1.29 1.63 19.32
C GLU A 154 -0.98 0.56 18.28
N ARG A 155 -1.56 -0.64 18.41
CA ARG A 155 -1.42 -1.70 17.40
C ARG A 155 -2.00 -1.27 16.05
N GLN A 156 -3.17 -0.63 16.03
CA GLN A 156 -3.76 -0.08 14.80
C GLN A 156 -2.88 1.03 14.20
N ARG A 157 -2.35 1.92 15.03
CA ARG A 157 -1.43 2.99 14.58
C ARG A 157 -0.18 2.42 13.92
N LEU A 158 0.44 1.41 14.53
CA LEU A 158 1.63 0.74 14.01
C LEU A 158 1.34 -0.04 12.72
N MET A 159 0.17 -0.66 12.60
CA MET A 159 -0.26 -1.29 11.35
C MET A 159 -0.41 -0.28 10.20
N GLN A 160 -1.00 0.89 10.49
CA GLN A 160 -1.12 1.98 9.51
C GLN A 160 0.26 2.52 9.10
N GLU A 161 1.20 2.60 10.04
CA GLU A 161 2.59 2.98 9.80
C GLU A 161 3.30 1.95 8.90
N GLN A 162 3.22 0.66 9.25
CA GLN A 162 3.74 -0.45 8.45
C GLN A 162 3.23 -0.42 7.01
N TRP A 163 1.93 -0.23 6.82
CA TRP A 163 1.34 -0.15 5.47
C TRP A 163 1.85 1.09 4.71
N ARG A 164 1.90 2.24 5.38
CA ARG A 164 2.31 3.52 4.78
C ARG A 164 3.76 3.47 4.30
N GLU A 165 4.66 3.01 5.15
CA GLU A 165 6.07 2.84 4.80
C GLU A 165 6.22 1.87 3.64
N MET A 166 5.41 0.82 3.65
CA MET A 166 5.48 -0.17 2.60
C MET A 166 5.02 0.41 1.25
N TYR A 167 3.91 1.13 1.25
CA TYR A 167 3.44 1.82 0.07
C TYR A 167 4.49 2.80 -0.47
N GLN A 168 5.09 3.63 0.41
CA GLN A 168 6.11 4.60 0.06
C GLN A 168 7.39 3.96 -0.49
N GLY A 169 7.84 2.85 0.10
CA GLY A 169 8.98 2.06 -0.40
C GLY A 169 8.70 1.51 -1.79
N MET A 170 7.49 0.96 -2.01
CA MET A 170 7.07 0.48 -3.33
C MET A 170 7.05 1.61 -4.38
N GLN A 171 6.55 2.80 -4.01
CA GLN A 171 6.59 3.95 -4.91
C GLN A 171 8.03 4.38 -5.20
N THR A 172 8.89 4.38 -4.18
CA THR A 172 10.31 4.76 -4.32
C THR A 172 11.05 3.87 -5.31
N MET A 173 10.89 2.54 -5.18
CA MET A 173 11.47 1.57 -6.12
C MET A 173 10.97 1.75 -7.55
N ARG A 174 9.72 2.20 -7.72
CA ARG A 174 9.14 2.51 -9.04
C ARG A 174 9.45 3.92 -9.53
N GLY A 175 10.48 4.56 -8.96
CA GLY A 175 10.94 5.88 -9.39
C GLY A 175 10.09 7.05 -8.91
N ARG A 176 9.12 6.81 -8.01
CA ARG A 176 8.20 7.82 -7.45
C ARG A 176 8.57 8.28 -6.03
N GLY A 177 9.80 8.03 -5.59
CA GLY A 177 10.28 8.43 -4.25
C GLY A 177 10.32 9.95 -4.04
N TRP A 178 10.42 10.72 -5.12
CA TRP A 178 10.35 12.18 -5.10
C TRP A 178 9.02 12.73 -4.54
N MET A 179 7.95 11.93 -4.57
CA MET A 179 6.65 12.32 -4.02
C MET A 179 6.66 12.45 -2.49
N TRP A 180 7.66 11.89 -1.80
CA TRP A 180 7.71 11.84 -0.34
C TRP A 180 8.94 12.57 0.24
N GLY A 181 9.50 13.53 -0.51
CA GLY A 181 10.42 14.54 0.04
C GLY A 181 11.89 14.15 0.21
N GLY A 182 12.38 13.08 -0.42
CA GLY A 182 13.80 12.72 -0.35
C GLY A 182 14.28 11.83 -1.47
N GLY A 183 14.97 12.40 -2.46
CA GLY A 183 15.78 11.63 -3.40
C GLY A 183 16.97 11.00 -2.68
N MET A 184 17.12 9.68 -2.83
CA MET A 184 18.27 8.87 -2.42
C MET A 184 18.60 8.88 -0.90
N MET A 185 18.25 7.76 -0.25
CA MET A 185 18.70 7.29 1.07
C MET A 185 18.30 8.10 2.33
N MET A 186 18.03 7.34 3.39
CA MET A 186 17.85 7.72 4.81
C MET A 186 16.48 8.29 5.21
N GLY A 187 15.61 7.41 5.71
CA GLY A 187 14.63 7.81 6.72
C GLY A 187 15.34 8.24 8.03
N PRO A 188 14.68 8.98 8.93
CA PRO A 188 15.30 9.48 10.15
C PRO A 188 15.50 8.35 11.15
N GLY A 189 16.68 7.73 11.14
CA GLY A 189 17.09 6.76 12.14
C GLY A 189 18.12 5.76 11.64
N MET A 190 19.40 6.16 11.58
CA MET A 190 20.54 5.25 11.81
C MET A 190 21.87 6.04 11.84
N MET A 191 22.25 6.49 13.05
CA MET A 191 23.61 6.27 13.53
C MET A 191 23.66 4.80 13.95
N GLY A 192 24.52 3.99 13.32
CA GLY A 192 24.62 2.57 13.65
C GLY A 192 25.67 1.83 12.83
N GLY A 193 26.94 2.18 13.04
CA GLY A 193 28.13 1.32 12.87
C GLY A 193 28.37 0.57 11.56
N GLY A 194 29.47 0.92 10.86
CA GLY A 194 30.14 0.01 9.92
C GLY A 194 30.88 0.72 8.78
N MET A 195 32.21 0.61 8.78
CA MET A 195 33.12 1.17 7.77
C MET A 195 33.24 0.31 6.50
N MET A 196 33.75 0.98 5.45
CA MET A 196 34.47 0.50 4.24
C MET A 196 33.71 0.19 2.94
N GLY A 197 34.14 0.88 1.87
CA GLY A 197 34.47 0.23 0.59
C GLY A 197 33.99 0.98 -0.65
N GLY A 198 34.89 1.60 -1.39
CA GLY A 198 34.59 2.45 -2.55
C GLY A 198 34.10 1.72 -3.82
N GLY A 199 33.67 2.51 -4.81
CA GLY A 199 33.38 2.01 -6.17
C GLY A 199 32.49 2.96 -6.98
N MET A 200 33.05 3.50 -8.06
CA MET A 200 32.41 4.42 -9.01
C MET A 200 31.48 3.74 -10.02
N MET A 201 30.55 4.55 -10.57
CA MET A 201 29.87 4.47 -11.89
C MET A 201 28.84 3.36 -12.21
N GLY A 202 27.74 3.81 -12.83
CA GLY A 202 26.74 3.01 -13.55
C GLY A 202 25.33 3.57 -13.32
N GLY A 203 24.81 4.51 -14.11
CA GLY A 203 24.47 4.28 -15.52
C GLY A 203 23.12 3.56 -15.67
N GLY A 204 22.07 4.04 -14.98
CA GLY A 204 20.69 3.56 -15.17
C GLY A 204 19.85 4.58 -15.94
N PRO A 205 18.92 4.18 -16.81
CA PRO A 205 18.00 5.11 -17.47
C PRO A 205 17.12 5.80 -16.41
N PRO A 206 16.77 7.09 -16.60
CA PRO A 206 16.06 7.85 -15.57
C PRO A 206 14.64 7.31 -15.38
N PRO A 207 14.13 7.25 -14.13
CA PRO A 207 12.71 7.00 -13.91
C PRO A 207 11.91 8.12 -14.58
N SER A 208 10.90 7.75 -15.37
CA SER A 208 10.02 8.66 -16.10
C SER A 208 9.06 9.40 -15.16
N SER A 209 9.66 10.33 -14.41
CA SER A 209 9.16 11.61 -13.93
C SER A 209 10.41 12.26 -13.36
N SER A 210 11.09 13.09 -14.14
CA SER A 210 12.32 13.75 -13.69
C SER A 210 12.09 14.32 -12.29
N PRO A 211 13.02 14.14 -11.33
CA PRO A 211 12.93 14.80 -10.04
C PRO A 211 12.63 16.28 -10.27
N LEU A 212 11.77 16.86 -9.42
CA LEU A 212 11.44 18.28 -9.48
C LEU A 212 12.75 19.08 -9.65
N PRO A 213 12.86 19.94 -10.68
CA PRO A 213 14.03 20.77 -10.88
C PRO A 213 14.39 21.55 -9.61
N ASP A 214 15.68 21.72 -9.30
CA ASP A 214 16.09 22.37 -8.05
C ASP A 214 15.39 21.78 -6.79
N ALA A 215 15.31 20.46 -6.67
CA ALA A 215 14.55 19.75 -5.62
C ALA A 215 14.80 20.22 -4.17
N ARG A 216 15.95 20.84 -3.90
CA ARG A 216 16.30 21.38 -2.57
C ARG A 216 15.73 22.79 -2.30
N SER A 217 15.20 23.46 -3.33
CA SER A 217 14.63 24.79 -3.23
C SER A 217 13.39 24.81 -2.34
N ALA A 218 13.08 25.98 -1.77
CA ALA A 218 11.88 26.15 -0.95
C ALA A 218 10.60 25.81 -1.74
N GLY A 219 10.50 26.26 -2.98
CA GLY A 219 9.34 26.00 -3.84
C GLY A 219 9.15 24.51 -4.18
N ALA A 220 10.23 23.79 -4.50
CA ALA A 220 10.15 22.35 -4.75
C ALA A 220 9.67 21.57 -3.51
N LYS A 221 10.17 21.95 -2.31
CA LYS A 221 9.71 21.36 -1.05
C LYS A 221 8.21 21.60 -0.83
N LEU A 222 7.74 22.82 -1.04
CA LEU A 222 6.32 23.16 -0.90
C LEU A 222 5.45 22.38 -1.91
N VAL A 223 5.88 22.23 -3.16
CA VAL A 223 5.17 21.39 -4.15
C VAL A 223 5.09 19.94 -3.67
N SER A 224 6.21 19.37 -3.19
CA SER A 224 6.25 18.02 -2.61
C SER A 224 5.49 17.88 -1.30
N THR A 225 5.17 18.96 -0.59
CA THR A 225 4.35 18.93 0.62
C THR A 225 2.86 18.96 0.27
N TYR A 226 2.45 19.89 -0.60
CA TYR A 226 1.04 20.20 -0.81
C TYR A 226 0.42 19.48 -2.00
N CYS A 227 1.13 19.43 -3.13
CA CYS A 227 0.57 18.98 -4.42
C CYS A 227 0.62 17.46 -4.62
N VAL A 228 1.13 16.72 -3.64
CA VAL A 228 1.19 15.25 -3.63
C VAL A 228 0.11 14.60 -2.76
N GLN A 229 -0.67 15.41 -2.03
CA GLN A 229 -1.65 14.92 -1.05
C GLN A 229 -2.79 14.12 -1.70
N CYS A 230 -3.08 14.39 -2.98
CA CYS A 230 -4.19 13.78 -3.71
C CYS A 230 -3.77 12.96 -4.95
N HIS A 231 -2.67 13.33 -5.61
CA HIS A 231 -2.16 12.67 -6.81
C HIS A 231 -0.65 12.96 -6.98
N ALA A 232 0.01 12.46 -8.02
CA ALA A 232 1.39 12.82 -8.30
C ALA A 232 1.54 14.33 -8.59
N ALA A 233 2.56 15.00 -8.05
CA ALA A 233 2.76 16.42 -8.36
C ALA A 233 3.03 16.60 -9.86
N PRO A 234 2.45 17.64 -10.48
CA PRO A 234 2.67 17.88 -11.89
C PRO A 234 4.09 18.36 -12.14
N ALA A 235 4.73 17.88 -13.21
CA ALA A 235 6.03 18.39 -13.61
C ALA A 235 5.91 19.85 -14.10
N PRO A 236 6.81 20.77 -13.70
CA PRO A 236 6.76 22.17 -14.14
C PRO A 236 6.74 22.35 -15.66
N SER A 237 7.34 21.44 -16.43
CA SER A 237 7.35 21.48 -17.89
C SER A 237 6.01 21.13 -18.57
N LEU A 238 4.97 20.77 -17.82
CA LEU A 238 3.64 20.45 -18.40
C LEU A 238 2.93 21.68 -18.96
N HIS A 239 3.14 22.84 -18.33
CA HIS A 239 2.55 24.10 -18.72
C HIS A 239 3.62 25.17 -18.93
N THR A 240 3.25 26.25 -19.64
CA THR A 240 4.05 27.46 -19.78
C THR A 240 3.99 28.31 -18.50
N ALA A 241 4.95 29.22 -18.31
CA ALA A 241 4.97 30.11 -17.14
C ALA A 241 3.68 30.94 -17.00
N LYS A 242 3.06 31.35 -18.12
CA LYS A 242 1.81 32.13 -18.11
C LYS A 242 0.61 31.30 -17.65
N GLU A 243 0.59 30.01 -17.96
CA GLU A 243 -0.51 29.10 -17.61
C GLU A 243 -0.46 28.66 -16.14
N TRP A 244 0.75 28.57 -15.56
CA TRP A 244 0.93 28.02 -14.21
C TRP A 244 0.13 28.75 -13.14
N SER A 245 0.02 30.07 -13.19
CA SER A 245 -0.78 30.82 -12.21
C SER A 245 -2.25 30.38 -12.20
N SER A 246 -2.85 30.13 -13.37
CA SER A 246 -4.24 29.67 -13.46
C SER A 246 -4.37 28.20 -13.01
N VAL A 247 -3.41 27.35 -13.36
CA VAL A 247 -3.41 25.93 -12.98
C VAL A 247 -3.31 25.76 -11.45
N THR A 248 -2.35 26.44 -10.81
CA THR A 248 -2.18 26.39 -9.35
C THR A 248 -3.36 27.01 -8.63
N GLN A 249 -3.97 28.08 -9.17
CA GLN A 249 -5.17 28.68 -8.59
C GLN A 249 -6.36 27.71 -8.62
N ARG A 250 -6.61 27.04 -9.75
CA ARG A 250 -7.65 25.99 -9.80
C ARG A 250 -7.37 24.88 -8.80
N MET A 251 -6.11 24.44 -8.71
CA MET A 251 -5.70 23.44 -7.72
C MET A 251 -5.97 23.92 -6.29
N HIS A 252 -5.61 25.16 -5.97
CA HIS A 252 -5.84 25.74 -4.64
C HIS A 252 -7.34 25.81 -4.31
N ILE A 253 -8.21 26.18 -5.26
CA ILE A 253 -9.66 26.17 -5.08
C ILE A 253 -10.18 24.75 -4.82
N HIS A 254 -9.67 23.75 -5.54
CA HIS A 254 -10.01 22.35 -5.27
C HIS A 254 -9.53 21.91 -3.89
N MET A 255 -8.33 22.34 -3.47
CA MET A 255 -7.82 22.07 -2.13
C MET A 255 -8.60 22.79 -1.03
N ASP A 256 -9.13 23.99 -1.29
CA ASP A 256 -9.89 24.78 -0.31
C ASP A 256 -11.37 24.36 -0.21
N SER A 257 -11.85 23.48 -1.11
CA SER A 257 -13.24 23.03 -1.17
C SER A 257 -13.72 22.16 0.02
N ARG A 258 -13.09 22.30 1.20
CA ARG A 258 -13.42 21.70 2.50
C ARG A 258 -13.61 20.17 2.48
N TRP A 259 -12.85 19.47 1.65
CA TRP A 259 -12.60 18.05 1.88
C TRP A 259 -11.85 17.93 3.21
N GLN A 260 -12.45 17.28 4.20
CA GLN A 260 -11.87 17.18 5.53
C GLN A 260 -10.52 16.45 5.45
N SER A 261 -9.48 17.03 6.06
CA SER A 261 -8.13 16.46 6.26
C SER A 261 -7.02 16.76 5.22
N ILE A 262 -7.17 17.77 4.35
CA ILE A 262 -6.06 18.23 3.48
C ILE A 262 -5.42 19.53 3.99
N ASN A 263 -4.09 19.59 3.95
CA ASN A 263 -3.36 20.80 4.33
C ASN A 263 -3.36 21.78 3.15
N THR A 264 -3.78 23.02 3.40
CA THR A 264 -3.78 24.09 2.40
C THR A 264 -2.59 25.02 2.65
N PRO A 265 -1.78 25.36 1.64
CA PRO A 265 -0.70 26.32 1.80
C PRO A 265 -1.24 27.71 2.14
N THR A 266 -0.47 28.47 2.92
CA THR A 266 -0.70 29.91 3.11
C THR A 266 -0.55 30.67 1.78
N GLU A 267 -1.02 31.92 1.72
CA GLU A 267 -0.86 32.75 0.52
C GLU A 267 0.61 32.92 0.11
N GLN A 268 1.52 33.07 1.09
CA GLN A 268 2.95 33.22 0.84
C GLN A 268 3.58 31.92 0.30
N GLU A 269 3.19 30.78 0.85
CA GLU A 269 3.63 29.46 0.37
C GLU A 269 3.07 29.18 -1.03
N MET A 270 1.80 29.52 -1.29
CA MET A 270 1.20 29.41 -2.61
C MET A 270 1.93 30.27 -3.63
N SER A 271 2.26 31.52 -3.27
CA SER A 271 3.08 32.39 -4.13
C SER A 271 4.44 31.75 -4.45
N SER A 272 5.08 31.13 -3.46
CA SER A 272 6.36 30.43 -3.62
C SER A 272 6.24 29.19 -4.52
N ILE A 273 5.13 28.46 -4.42
CA ILE A 273 4.80 27.34 -5.32
C ILE A 273 4.65 27.87 -6.75
N VAL A 274 3.85 28.92 -6.97
CA VAL A 274 3.64 29.51 -8.31
C VAL A 274 4.95 29.96 -8.93
N ALA A 275 5.75 30.72 -8.19
CA ALA A 275 7.04 31.22 -8.67
C ALA A 275 7.97 30.08 -9.08
N TYR A 276 8.00 28.99 -8.30
CA TYR A 276 8.77 27.81 -8.63
C TYR A 276 8.27 27.09 -9.90
N MET A 277 6.95 26.89 -10.03
CA MET A 277 6.37 26.27 -11.23
C MET A 277 6.64 27.09 -12.49
N GLN A 278 6.57 28.42 -12.39
CA GLN A 278 6.89 29.34 -13.49
C GLN A 278 8.37 29.32 -13.88
N LYS A 279 9.27 29.33 -12.88
CA LYS A 279 10.72 29.31 -13.11
C LYS A 279 11.17 28.08 -13.90
N HIS A 280 10.56 26.93 -13.63
CA HIS A 280 10.89 25.65 -14.26
C HIS A 280 9.91 25.23 -15.36
N ALA A 281 9.07 26.16 -15.82
CA ALA A 281 8.05 25.91 -16.80
C ALA A 281 8.61 25.50 -18.17
N ARG A 282 7.72 24.98 -19.03
CA ARG A 282 8.04 24.85 -20.46
C ARG A 282 8.34 26.25 -21.01
N GLN A 283 9.50 26.37 -21.66
CA GLN A 283 9.93 27.56 -22.39
C GLN A 283 9.03 27.78 -23.61
#